data_AF-A0A1E3IFJ8-F1
#
_entry.id   AF-A0A1E3IFJ8-F1
#
_cell.length_a   1.000
_cell.length_b   1.000
_cell.length_c   1.000
_cell.angle_alpha   90.00
_cell.angle_beta   90.00
_cell.angle_gamma   90.00
#
_symmetry.space_group_name_H-M   'P 1'
#
loop_
_entity.id
_entity.type
_entity.pdbx_description
1 polymer ?
#
loop_
_entity_poly.entity_id
_entity_poly.type
_entity_poly.pdbx_seq_one_letter_code
_entity_poly.pdbx_strand_id
1 'polypeptide(L)'
;MSIDLSTFPPNSSHVGNPQDDPDALAMCYGPKHLDLTASKESVADWAGSGKILFQGDVVNVVTFKDGTSTVLCTDCGIASVGFGLQVEELEPEDRVSGMVTREDMETASIYKDYKKTFGETVSVQMGTITPEGDFSSFFRGNPEFVVDKKTMTDSVTVLNDYEEFLDSQEYDMSTVEKAREWAEEWDDDSPSEKGDRDKAPTS
;
A
#
# COMPACT_ATOMS: atom_id res chain seq x y z
N MET A 1 14.20 15.10 -0.19
CA MET A 1 13.72 14.99 -1.59
C MET A 1 12.36 15.68 -1.67
N SER A 2 11.94 16.21 -2.82
CA SER A 2 10.59 16.78 -2.97
C SER A 2 9.61 15.65 -3.23
N ILE A 3 8.47 15.62 -2.54
CA ILE A 3 7.39 14.66 -2.83
C ILE A 3 6.77 15.07 -4.18
N ASP A 4 6.62 14.13 -5.10
CA ASP A 4 5.83 14.33 -6.30
C ASP A 4 4.34 14.17 -5.96
N LEU A 5 3.61 15.28 -6.09
CA LEU A 5 2.18 15.40 -5.80
C LEU A 5 1.38 15.65 -7.08
N SER A 6 1.95 15.34 -8.25
CA SER A 6 1.29 15.56 -9.55
C SER A 6 0.33 14.44 -9.93
N THR A 7 0.46 13.26 -9.33
CA THR A 7 -0.35 12.07 -9.62
C THR A 7 -0.76 11.35 -8.35
N PHE A 8 -1.97 10.80 -8.33
CA PHE A 8 -2.45 9.97 -7.24
C PHE A 8 -2.22 8.47 -7.54
N PRO A 9 -1.76 7.65 -6.57
CA PRO A 9 -1.41 8.03 -5.21
C PRO A 9 -0.10 8.85 -5.17
N PRO A 10 0.05 9.77 -4.20
CA PRO A 10 1.32 10.46 -4.01
C PRO A 10 2.41 9.43 -3.69
N ASN A 11 3.67 9.79 -4.00
CA ASN A 11 4.79 8.92 -3.62
C ASN A 11 4.74 8.68 -2.10
N SER A 12 4.64 7.42 -1.68
CA SER A 12 4.47 7.07 -0.29
C SER A 12 5.76 6.80 0.48
N SER A 13 6.92 6.79 -0.19
CA SER A 13 8.21 6.76 0.51
C SER A 13 8.42 8.08 1.25
N HIS A 14 8.56 8.01 2.58
CA HIS A 14 8.82 9.15 3.48
C HIS A 14 7.67 10.16 3.60
N VAL A 15 6.43 9.69 3.74
CA VAL A 15 5.25 10.55 4.03
C VAL A 15 4.75 10.35 5.46
N GLY A 16 5.65 10.41 6.45
CA GLY A 16 5.25 10.81 7.80
C GLY A 16 5.25 12.34 7.82
N ASN A 17 4.16 12.98 8.24
CA ASN A 17 4.29 14.34 8.77
C ASN A 17 5.15 14.17 10.04
N PRO A 18 6.42 14.63 10.08
CA PRO A 18 7.33 14.32 11.20
C PRO A 18 6.85 14.92 12.54
N GLN A 19 5.77 15.70 12.50
CA GLN A 19 5.16 16.33 13.67
C GLN A 19 4.26 15.40 14.47
N ASP A 20 3.69 14.35 13.86
CA ASP A 20 2.69 13.50 14.52
C ASP A 20 3.22 12.09 14.84
N ASP A 21 4.13 11.54 14.03
CA ASP A 21 4.79 10.25 14.29
C ASP A 21 6.20 10.21 13.65
N PRO A 22 7.28 10.31 14.45
CA PRO A 22 8.65 10.29 13.92
C PRO A 22 9.08 8.93 13.36
N ASP A 23 8.34 7.85 13.66
CA ASP A 23 8.67 6.48 13.28
C ASP A 23 7.86 6.01 12.05
N ALA A 24 6.99 6.87 11.51
CA ALA A 24 6.25 6.61 10.28
C ALA A 24 7.17 6.57 9.04
N LEU A 25 7.33 5.40 8.44
CA LEU A 25 8.26 5.19 7.33
C LEU A 25 7.62 5.38 5.95
N ALA A 26 6.37 4.93 5.80
CA ALA A 26 5.61 5.07 4.56
C ALA A 26 4.09 5.15 4.80
N MET A 27 3.35 5.46 3.74
CA MET A 27 1.88 5.58 3.79
C MET A 27 1.21 4.72 2.72
N CYS A 28 0.32 3.80 3.12
CA CYS A 28 -0.50 3.08 2.17
C CYS A 28 -1.70 3.92 1.73
N TYR A 29 -1.68 4.40 0.49
CA TYR A 29 -2.79 5.10 -0.16
C TYR A 29 -3.72 4.16 -0.94
N GLY A 30 -3.95 2.95 -0.42
CA GLY A 30 -4.97 2.05 -0.95
C GLY A 30 -6.38 2.55 -0.61
N PRO A 31 -7.40 2.43 -1.49
CA PRO A 31 -8.72 3.03 -1.28
C PRO A 31 -9.37 2.61 0.05
N LYS A 32 -9.11 1.38 0.51
CA LYS A 32 -9.62 0.86 1.79
C LYS A 32 -9.11 1.61 3.04
N HIS A 33 -8.06 2.42 2.90
CA HIS A 33 -7.43 3.16 3.98
C HIS A 33 -7.74 4.65 3.94
N LEU A 34 -8.53 5.11 2.96
CA LEU A 34 -8.80 6.52 2.74
C LEU A 34 -10.21 6.88 3.18
N ASP A 35 -10.39 8.11 3.64
CA ASP A 35 -11.71 8.72 3.77
C ASP A 35 -12.19 9.15 2.38
N LEU A 36 -13.11 8.37 1.82
CA LEU A 36 -13.66 8.59 0.49
C LEU A 36 -15.00 9.35 0.51
N THR A 37 -15.43 9.85 1.68
CA THR A 37 -16.75 10.50 1.83
C THR A 37 -16.84 11.86 1.15
N ALA A 38 -15.71 12.46 0.78
CA ALA A 38 -15.65 13.72 0.06
C ALA A 38 -14.41 13.79 -0.84
N SER A 39 -14.51 14.58 -1.92
CA SER A 39 -13.36 14.92 -2.76
C SER A 39 -12.36 15.79 -2.02
N LYS A 40 -11.09 15.68 -2.41
CA LYS A 40 -10.03 16.62 -2.05
C LYS A 40 -9.83 17.67 -3.14
N GLU A 41 -9.28 18.83 -2.79
CA GLU A 41 -8.97 19.89 -3.75
C GLU A 41 -7.68 19.59 -4.52
N SER A 42 -6.77 18.81 -3.94
CA SER A 42 -5.50 18.44 -4.54
C SER A 42 -4.99 17.06 -4.08
N VAL A 43 -4.03 16.50 -4.83
CA VAL A 43 -3.30 15.28 -4.42
C VAL A 43 -2.56 15.49 -3.09
N ALA A 44 -2.10 16.71 -2.81
CA ALA A 44 -1.41 17.07 -1.57
C ALA A 44 -2.29 16.87 -0.33
N ASP A 45 -3.62 17.04 -0.47
CA ASP A 45 -4.56 16.91 0.65
C ASP A 45 -4.76 15.45 1.07
N TRP A 46 -4.29 14.50 0.27
CA TRP A 46 -4.23 13.09 0.65
C TRP A 46 -2.98 12.76 1.46
N ALA A 47 -1.95 13.63 1.46
CA ALA A 47 -0.72 13.35 2.20
C ALA A 47 -1.02 13.14 3.70
N GLY A 48 -0.58 12.01 4.25
CA GLY A 48 -0.82 11.65 5.65
C GLY A 48 -2.22 11.07 5.94
N SER A 49 -3.11 10.95 4.96
CA SER A 49 -4.47 10.42 5.19
C SER A 49 -4.61 8.91 4.97
N GLY A 50 -3.55 8.23 4.54
CA GLY A 50 -3.54 6.78 4.32
C GLY A 50 -3.32 6.00 5.62
N LYS A 51 -3.09 4.69 5.49
CA LYS A 51 -2.61 3.87 6.61
C LYS A 51 -1.10 4.08 6.78
N ILE A 52 -0.64 4.40 7.98
CA ILE A 52 0.79 4.42 8.32
C ILE A 52 1.37 3.00 8.21
N LEU A 53 2.55 2.90 7.60
CA LEU A 53 3.34 1.68 7.51
C LEU A 53 4.61 1.84 8.32
N PHE A 54 4.86 0.88 9.19
CA PHE A 54 5.99 0.85 10.10
C PHE A 54 7.06 -0.15 9.66
N GLN A 55 8.17 -0.17 10.38
CA GLN A 55 9.19 -1.19 10.21
C GLN A 55 8.59 -2.59 10.42
N GLY A 56 9.07 -3.57 9.66
CA GLY A 56 8.59 -4.95 9.77
C GLY A 56 7.24 -5.24 9.11
N ASP A 57 6.45 -4.22 8.75
CA ASP A 57 5.23 -4.40 7.96
C ASP A 57 5.53 -5.11 6.64
N VAL A 58 4.62 -6.01 6.22
CA VAL A 58 4.70 -6.63 4.89
C VAL A 58 4.09 -5.69 3.86
N VAL A 59 4.94 -5.26 2.93
CA VAL A 59 4.61 -4.25 1.93
C VAL A 59 4.90 -4.72 0.52
N ASN A 60 4.23 -4.07 -0.43
CA ASN A 60 4.56 -4.12 -1.83
C ASN A 60 5.14 -2.79 -2.29
N VAL A 61 6.28 -2.85 -2.98
CA VAL A 61 6.80 -1.74 -3.78
C VAL A 61 6.29 -1.93 -5.20
N VAL A 62 5.45 -1.01 -5.66
CA VAL A 62 4.88 -0.99 -7.01
C VAL A 62 5.65 0.03 -7.83
N THR A 63 6.29 -0.42 -8.90
CA THR A 63 7.08 0.42 -9.80
C THR A 63 6.28 0.74 -11.06
N PHE A 64 6.28 2.01 -11.44
CA PHE A 64 5.56 2.53 -12.61
C PHE A 64 6.48 2.70 -13.82
N LYS A 65 5.87 2.84 -15.00
CA LYS A 65 6.58 2.94 -16.28
C LYS A 65 7.55 4.13 -16.36
N ASP A 66 7.27 5.22 -15.66
CA ASP A 66 8.12 6.41 -15.62
C ASP A 66 9.34 6.26 -14.69
N GLY A 67 9.46 5.11 -14.00
CA GLY A 67 10.53 4.81 -13.06
C GLY A 67 10.25 5.28 -11.63
N THR A 68 9.11 5.90 -11.37
CA THR A 68 8.66 6.19 -10.00
C THR A 68 8.08 4.94 -9.35
N SER A 69 7.96 4.97 -8.03
CA SER A 69 7.41 3.85 -7.26
C SER A 69 6.53 4.35 -6.11
N THR A 70 5.64 3.47 -5.64
CA THR A 70 4.88 3.67 -4.41
C THR A 70 4.90 2.40 -3.57
N VAL A 71 4.79 2.57 -2.26
CA VAL A 71 4.70 1.52 -1.25
C VAL A 71 3.25 1.37 -0.79
N LEU A 72 2.76 0.14 -0.78
CA LEU A 72 1.43 -0.23 -0.32
C LEU A 72 1.53 -1.37 0.68
N CYS A 73 0.58 -1.50 1.60
CA CYS A 73 0.45 -2.74 2.36
C CYS A 73 0.10 -3.90 1.40
N THR A 74 0.43 -5.13 1.80
CA THR A 74 0.30 -6.33 0.95
C THR A 74 -1.04 -6.42 0.22
N ASP A 75 -2.15 -6.30 0.94
CA ASP A 75 -3.49 -6.40 0.35
C ASP A 75 -3.79 -5.31 -0.69
N CYS A 76 -3.22 -4.11 -0.51
CA CYS A 76 -3.44 -3.00 -1.41
C CYS A 76 -2.55 -3.09 -2.65
N GLY A 77 -1.31 -3.54 -2.51
CA GLY A 77 -0.34 -3.62 -3.60
C GLY A 77 -0.93 -4.24 -4.86
N ILE A 78 -1.28 -5.52 -4.76
CA ILE A 78 -1.71 -6.32 -5.90
C ILE A 78 -3.15 -6.02 -6.31
N ALA A 79 -4.04 -5.74 -5.35
CA ALA A 79 -5.41 -5.34 -5.67
C ALA A 79 -5.44 -4.06 -6.51
N SER A 80 -4.58 -3.09 -6.21
CA SER A 80 -4.49 -1.84 -6.96
C SER A 80 -3.93 -2.03 -8.37
N VAL A 81 -2.92 -2.89 -8.53
CA VAL A 81 -2.42 -3.29 -9.86
C VAL A 81 -3.52 -3.98 -10.67
N GLY A 82 -4.22 -4.94 -10.08
CA GLY A 82 -5.36 -5.62 -10.68
C GLY A 82 -6.43 -4.65 -11.18
N PHE A 83 -6.85 -3.73 -10.32
CA PHE A 83 -7.81 -2.68 -10.66
C PHE A 83 -7.32 -1.77 -11.79
N GLY A 84 -6.05 -1.37 -11.77
CA GLY A 84 -5.47 -0.52 -12.80
C GLY A 84 -5.41 -1.17 -14.19
N LEU A 85 -5.27 -2.50 -14.23
CA LEU A 85 -5.24 -3.28 -15.47
C LEU A 85 -6.61 -3.74 -15.94
N GLN A 86 -7.65 -3.54 -15.14
CA GLN A 86 -9.00 -3.99 -15.45
C GLN A 86 -9.54 -3.29 -16.71
N VAL A 87 -9.70 -4.06 -17.78
CA VAL A 87 -10.19 -3.57 -19.08
C VAL A 87 -11.68 -3.22 -19.02
N GLU A 88 -12.47 -4.07 -18.36
CA GLU A 88 -13.88 -3.81 -18.14
C GLU A 88 -14.05 -2.67 -17.13
N GLU A 89 -14.93 -1.73 -17.46
CA GLU A 89 -15.27 -0.67 -16.54
C GLU A 89 -16.27 -1.22 -15.51
N LEU A 90 -15.98 -0.98 -14.24
CA LEU A 90 -16.83 -1.41 -13.12
C LEU A 90 -18.13 -0.61 -13.09
N GLU A 91 -19.25 -1.20 -12.70
CA GLU A 91 -20.46 -0.44 -12.37
C GLU A 91 -20.25 0.35 -11.05
N PRO A 92 -21.03 1.41 -10.78
CA PRO A 92 -20.85 2.24 -9.58
C PRO A 92 -20.82 1.46 -8.26
N GLU A 93 -21.69 0.45 -8.12
CA GLU A 93 -21.80 -0.42 -6.95
C GLU A 93 -20.74 -1.52 -6.86
N ASP A 94 -19.96 -1.74 -7.93
CA ASP A 94 -18.97 -2.80 -7.95
C ASP A 94 -17.80 -2.45 -7.03
N ARG A 95 -17.28 -3.49 -6.36
CA ARG A 95 -16.18 -3.35 -5.40
C ARG A 95 -14.85 -3.20 -6.12
N VAL A 96 -14.08 -2.20 -5.70
CA VAL A 96 -12.69 -1.99 -6.13
C VAL A 96 -11.71 -2.64 -5.17
N SER A 97 -11.88 -2.41 -3.86
CA SER A 97 -10.97 -2.96 -2.83
C SER A 97 -11.70 -3.12 -1.50
N GLY A 98 -11.77 -4.36 -0.99
CA GLY A 98 -12.50 -4.66 0.24
C GLY A 98 -14.00 -4.32 0.12
N MET A 99 -14.46 -3.34 0.90
CA MET A 99 -15.84 -2.82 0.85
C MET A 99 -15.97 -1.54 0.01
N VAL A 100 -14.86 -0.97 -0.47
CA VAL A 100 -14.86 0.25 -1.29
C VAL A 100 -15.40 -0.06 -2.67
N THR A 101 -16.34 0.76 -3.12
CA THR A 101 -16.97 0.69 -4.44
C THR A 101 -16.35 1.69 -5.43
N ARG A 102 -16.69 1.56 -6.72
CA ARG A 102 -16.37 2.59 -7.72
C ARG A 102 -16.96 3.95 -7.33
N GLU A 103 -18.22 3.99 -6.90
CA GLU A 103 -18.91 5.23 -6.53
C GLU A 103 -18.21 5.98 -5.38
N ASP A 104 -17.69 5.25 -4.38
CA ASP A 104 -16.90 5.84 -3.30
C ASP A 104 -15.65 6.57 -3.85
N MET A 105 -14.92 5.92 -4.74
CA MET A 105 -13.72 6.52 -5.36
C MET A 105 -14.05 7.68 -6.31
N GLU A 106 -15.21 7.66 -6.97
CA GLU A 106 -15.69 8.78 -7.79
C GLU A 106 -16.11 9.97 -6.92
N THR A 107 -16.75 9.72 -5.77
CA THR A 107 -17.08 10.74 -4.76
C THR A 107 -15.83 11.45 -4.27
N ALA A 108 -14.78 10.67 -4.01
CA ALA A 108 -13.45 11.18 -3.66
C ALA A 108 -12.68 11.79 -4.84
N SER A 109 -13.20 11.70 -6.07
CA SER A 109 -12.55 12.16 -7.31
C SER A 109 -11.20 11.51 -7.61
N ILE A 110 -10.95 10.29 -7.11
CA ILE A 110 -9.69 9.56 -7.33
C ILE A 110 -9.80 8.42 -8.35
N TYR A 111 -11.02 7.95 -8.68
CA TYR A 111 -11.22 6.73 -9.47
C TYR A 111 -10.38 6.67 -10.76
N LYS A 112 -10.50 7.69 -11.62
CA LYS A 112 -9.83 7.72 -12.94
C LYS A 112 -8.32 7.81 -12.83
N ASP A 113 -7.83 8.68 -11.96
CA ASP A 113 -6.39 8.89 -11.79
C ASP A 113 -5.75 7.67 -11.13
N TYR A 114 -6.40 7.08 -10.13
CA TYR A 114 -5.94 5.84 -9.50
C TYR A 114 -5.86 4.69 -10.50
N LYS A 115 -6.93 4.46 -11.28
CA LYS A 115 -6.96 3.42 -12.32
C LYS A 115 -5.85 3.64 -13.34
N LYS A 116 -5.70 4.89 -13.82
CA LYS A 116 -4.66 5.26 -14.78
C LYS A 116 -3.25 4.99 -14.24
N THR A 117 -2.93 5.48 -13.04
CA THR A 117 -1.60 5.34 -12.44
C THR A 117 -1.23 3.87 -12.25
N PHE A 118 -2.10 3.06 -11.65
CA PHE A 118 -1.83 1.64 -11.47
C PHE A 118 -1.86 0.85 -12.79
N GLY A 119 -2.60 1.31 -13.80
CA GLY A 119 -2.50 0.78 -15.16
C GLY A 119 -1.12 1.00 -15.80
N GLU A 120 -0.30 1.90 -15.27
CA GLU A 120 1.08 2.13 -15.70
C GLU A 120 2.13 1.27 -14.98
N THR A 121 1.72 0.42 -14.02
CA THR A 121 2.61 -0.52 -13.31
C THR A 121 3.44 -1.37 -14.27
N VAL A 122 4.71 -1.60 -13.94
CA VAL A 122 5.62 -2.49 -14.67
C VAL A 122 6.14 -3.64 -13.83
N SER A 123 6.30 -3.45 -12.52
CA SER A 123 6.69 -4.53 -11.62
C SER A 123 6.24 -4.28 -10.17
N VAL A 124 6.21 -5.37 -9.40
CA VAL A 124 5.93 -5.36 -7.97
C VAL A 124 6.97 -6.19 -7.23
N GLN A 125 7.49 -5.67 -6.13
CA GLN A 125 8.33 -6.43 -5.18
C GLN A 125 7.60 -6.60 -3.86
N MET A 126 7.82 -7.73 -3.19
CA MET A 126 7.32 -8.01 -1.84
C MET A 126 8.47 -7.99 -0.84
N GLY A 127 8.23 -7.37 0.31
CA GLY A 127 9.24 -7.26 1.35
C GLY A 127 8.74 -6.48 2.55
N THR A 128 9.67 -5.80 3.20
CA THR A 128 9.42 -4.94 4.36
C THR A 128 10.20 -3.64 4.25
N ILE A 129 9.89 -2.70 5.13
CA ILE A 129 10.67 -1.48 5.32
C ILE A 129 11.56 -1.69 6.56
N THR A 130 12.85 -1.38 6.45
CA THR A 130 13.79 -1.42 7.57
C THR A 130 13.59 -0.21 8.49
N PRO A 131 14.12 -0.24 9.74
CA PRO A 131 14.08 0.93 10.63
C PRO A 131 14.68 2.21 10.03
N GLU A 132 15.62 2.08 9.10
CA GLU A 132 16.24 3.20 8.38
C GLU A 132 15.36 3.78 7.27
N GLY A 133 14.22 3.14 6.96
CA GLY A 133 13.32 3.52 5.88
C GLY A 133 13.65 2.92 4.52
N ASP A 134 14.59 1.98 4.44
CA ASP A 134 14.95 1.30 3.20
C ASP A 134 14.04 0.08 2.94
N PHE A 135 13.83 -0.27 1.67
CA PHE A 135 13.13 -1.50 1.31
C PHE A 135 14.05 -2.73 1.39
N SER A 136 13.57 -3.81 1.99
CA SER A 136 14.25 -5.11 2.02
C SER A 136 13.34 -6.22 1.49
N SER A 137 13.76 -6.93 0.45
CA SER A 137 12.97 -8.02 -0.15
C SER A 137 12.92 -9.24 0.76
N PHE A 138 11.76 -9.90 0.79
CA PHE A 138 11.61 -11.20 1.44
C PHE A 138 12.14 -12.37 0.63
N PHE A 139 12.61 -12.14 -0.60
CA PHE A 139 13.05 -13.19 -1.51
C PHE A 139 14.54 -13.07 -1.82
N ARG A 140 15.21 -14.21 -1.93
CA ARG A 140 16.62 -14.25 -2.34
C ARG A 140 16.77 -13.74 -3.76
N GLY A 141 17.74 -12.85 -3.97
CA GLY A 141 18.03 -12.27 -5.28
C GLY A 141 17.08 -11.13 -5.69
N ASN A 142 16.20 -10.68 -4.80
CA ASN A 142 15.28 -9.55 -4.99
C ASN A 142 14.43 -9.65 -6.28
N PRO A 143 13.82 -10.81 -6.60
CA PRO A 143 12.96 -10.96 -7.77
C PRO A 143 11.81 -9.96 -7.76
N GLU A 144 11.39 -9.54 -8.94
CA GLU A 144 10.22 -8.69 -9.15
C GLU A 144 9.14 -9.48 -9.90
N PHE A 145 7.90 -9.34 -9.47
CA PHE A 145 6.74 -9.75 -10.25
C PHE A 145 6.57 -8.77 -11.41
N VAL A 146 6.76 -9.24 -12.64
CA VAL A 146 6.65 -8.40 -13.85
C VAL A 146 5.22 -8.41 -14.37
N VAL A 147 4.67 -7.22 -14.61
CA VAL A 147 3.32 -7.07 -15.12
C VAL A 147 3.30 -7.20 -16.66
N ASP A 148 2.72 -8.28 -17.18
CA ASP A 148 2.44 -8.42 -18.61
C ASP A 148 1.04 -7.93 -18.96
N LYS A 149 0.96 -6.67 -19.40
CA LYS A 149 -0.31 -6.01 -19.77
C LYS A 149 -1.03 -6.65 -20.96
N LYS A 150 -0.41 -7.61 -21.67
CA LYS A 150 -1.06 -8.34 -22.75
C LYS A 150 -1.90 -9.50 -22.25
N THR A 151 -1.52 -10.09 -21.12
CA THR A 151 -2.19 -11.26 -20.54
C THR A 151 -2.96 -10.91 -19.28
N MET A 152 -2.45 -9.96 -18.49
CA MET A 152 -3.06 -9.48 -17.26
C MET A 152 -4.02 -8.33 -17.55
N THR A 153 -5.28 -8.66 -17.84
CA THR A 153 -6.33 -7.69 -18.23
C THR A 153 -7.45 -7.53 -17.20
N ASP A 154 -7.36 -8.23 -16.07
CA ASP A 154 -8.32 -8.21 -14.98
C ASP A 154 -7.66 -8.55 -13.65
N SER A 155 -8.31 -8.19 -12.55
CA SER A 155 -7.78 -8.37 -11.19
C SER A 155 -7.58 -9.84 -10.79
N VAL A 156 -8.39 -10.76 -11.32
CA VAL A 156 -8.30 -12.19 -10.96
C VAL A 156 -7.06 -12.80 -11.60
N THR A 157 -6.82 -12.52 -12.88
CA THR A 157 -5.61 -12.97 -13.58
C THR A 157 -4.34 -12.42 -12.91
N VAL A 158 -4.33 -11.13 -12.54
CA VAL A 158 -3.19 -10.53 -11.83
C VAL A 158 -2.94 -11.21 -10.49
N LEU A 159 -3.99 -11.49 -9.71
CA LEU A 159 -3.86 -12.13 -8.41
C LEU A 159 -3.31 -13.56 -8.54
N ASN A 160 -3.85 -14.36 -9.46
CA ASN A 160 -3.41 -15.74 -9.68
C ASN A 160 -1.93 -15.79 -10.11
N ASP A 161 -1.54 -14.98 -11.09
CA ASP A 161 -0.16 -14.93 -11.57
C ASP A 161 0.80 -14.45 -10.47
N TYR A 162 0.35 -13.53 -9.62
CA TYR A 162 1.13 -13.07 -8.47
C TYR A 162 1.29 -14.17 -7.41
N GLU A 163 0.24 -14.90 -7.09
CA GLU A 163 0.31 -16.06 -6.19
C GLU A 163 1.27 -17.13 -6.73
N GLU A 164 1.19 -17.47 -8.02
CA GLU A 164 2.14 -18.39 -8.67
C GLU A 164 3.59 -17.85 -8.60
N PHE A 165 3.78 -16.55 -8.78
CA PHE A 165 5.07 -15.92 -8.60
C PHE A 165 5.58 -16.10 -7.17
N LEU A 166 4.77 -15.80 -6.15
CA LEU A 166 5.17 -15.96 -4.74
C LEU A 166 5.55 -17.41 -4.40
N ASP A 167 4.76 -18.38 -4.86
CA ASP A 167 4.98 -19.81 -4.61
C ASP A 167 6.25 -20.34 -5.28
N SER A 168 6.72 -19.68 -6.33
CA SER A 168 7.95 -20.04 -7.03
C SER A 168 9.22 -19.40 -6.47
N GLN A 169 9.10 -18.44 -5.54
CA GLN A 169 10.26 -17.74 -4.98
C GLN A 169 10.87 -18.47 -3.76
N GLU A 170 12.18 -18.33 -3.58
CA GLU A 170 12.86 -18.76 -2.37
C GLU A 170 12.94 -17.60 -1.36
N TYR A 171 12.35 -17.78 -0.18
CA TYR A 171 12.40 -16.78 0.89
C TYR A 171 13.82 -16.60 1.46
N ASP A 172 14.18 -15.34 1.70
CA ASP A 172 15.28 -14.98 2.59
C ASP A 172 14.78 -14.98 4.03
N MET A 173 14.91 -16.13 4.69
CA MET A 173 14.48 -16.29 6.08
C MET A 173 15.17 -15.31 7.03
N SER A 174 16.39 -14.84 6.74
CA SER A 174 17.04 -13.85 7.59
C SER A 174 16.31 -12.51 7.54
N THR A 175 15.83 -12.09 6.37
CA THR A 175 15.01 -10.87 6.25
C THR A 175 13.65 -11.06 6.91
N VAL A 176 13.01 -12.21 6.72
CA VAL A 176 11.71 -12.51 7.33
C VAL A 176 11.78 -12.48 8.87
N GLU A 177 12.83 -13.08 9.45
CA GLU A 177 13.04 -13.06 10.90
C GLU A 177 13.27 -11.65 11.43
N LYS A 178 14.13 -10.85 10.76
CA LYS A 178 14.34 -9.45 11.12
C LYS A 178 13.07 -8.60 11.03
N ALA A 179 12.26 -8.80 9.99
CA ALA A 179 11.00 -8.08 9.84
C ALA A 179 10.06 -8.35 11.02
N ARG A 180 10.02 -9.60 11.51
CA ARG A 180 9.24 -9.96 12.69
C ARG A 180 9.81 -9.34 13.97
N GLU A 181 11.13 -9.36 14.14
CA GLU A 181 11.80 -8.71 15.28
C GLU A 181 11.50 -7.20 15.33
N TRP A 182 11.58 -6.50 14.18
CA TRP A 182 11.27 -5.07 14.10
C TRP A 182 9.80 -4.76 14.40
N ALA A 183 8.88 -5.62 13.95
CA ALA A 183 7.46 -5.46 14.24
C ALA A 183 7.16 -5.68 15.74
N GLU A 184 7.79 -6.68 16.36
CA GLU A 184 7.65 -6.95 17.80
C GLU A 184 8.24 -5.81 18.66
N GLU A 185 9.42 -5.29 18.29
CA GLU A 185 10.04 -4.14 18.97
C GLU A 185 9.14 -2.89 18.87
N TRP A 186 8.54 -2.64 17.71
CA TRP A 186 7.62 -1.52 17.53
C TRP A 186 6.34 -1.68 18.36
N ASP A 187 5.77 -2.89 18.44
CA ASP A 187 4.58 -3.16 19.27
C ASP A 187 4.87 -2.94 20.78
N ASP A 188 6.09 -3.25 21.23
CA ASP A 188 6.53 -3.09 22.62
C ASP A 188 6.86 -1.63 22.99
N ASP A 189 7.47 -0.88 22.07
CA ASP A 189 7.86 0.53 22.26
C ASP A 189 6.74 1.53 21.92
N SER A 190 5.75 1.11 21.13
CA SER A 190 4.56 1.92 20.87
C SER A 190 3.85 2.21 22.18
N PRO A 191 3.48 3.48 22.47
CA PRO A 191 2.69 3.80 23.65
C PRO A 191 1.34 3.10 23.51
N SER A 192 1.22 1.90 24.10
CA SER A 192 -0.04 1.22 24.24
C SER A 192 -1.04 2.23 24.80
N GLU A 193 -2.26 2.28 24.27
CA GLU A 193 -3.40 2.95 24.90
C GLU A 193 -3.75 2.27 26.25
N LYS A 194 -2.80 2.18 27.18
CA LYS A 194 -3.00 1.88 28.59
C LYS A 194 -3.47 3.15 29.27
N GLY A 195 -4.73 3.50 28.99
CA GLY A 195 -5.29 4.73 29.50
C GLY A 195 -6.79 4.85 29.46
N ASP A 196 -7.59 3.77 29.45
CA ASP A 196 -9.03 3.89 29.78
C ASP A 196 -9.75 2.58 30.13
N ARG A 197 -9.15 1.77 31.01
CA ARG A 197 -9.90 0.70 31.71
C ARG A 197 -9.54 0.63 33.18
N ASP A 198 -9.80 1.71 33.91
CA ASP A 198 -9.92 1.65 35.38
C ASP A 198 -10.83 2.77 35.90
N LYS A 199 -12.12 2.69 35.54
CA LYS A 199 -13.20 3.19 36.41
C LYS A 199 -14.32 2.16 36.45
N ALA A 200 -14.20 1.23 37.39
CA ALA A 200 -15.34 0.46 37.85
C ALA A 200 -16.42 1.41 38.37
N PRO A 201 -17.72 1.19 38.07
CA PRO A 201 -18.78 1.91 38.73
C PRO A 201 -18.89 1.39 40.17
N THR A 202 -18.56 2.24 41.14
CA THR A 202 -19.02 2.03 42.52
C THR A 202 -20.54 2.14 42.55
N SER A 203 -21.15 1.15 43.20
CA SER A 203 -22.58 0.96 43.42
C SER A 203 -23.31 2.18 44.00
#